data_AF-A0A9Q0H019-F1
#
_entry.id   AF-A0A9Q0H019-F1
#
_cell.length_a   1.000
_cell.length_b   1.000
_cell.length_c   1.000
_cell.angle_alpha   90.00
_cell.angle_beta   90.00
_cell.angle_gamma   90.00
#
_symmetry.space_group_name_H-M   'P 1'
#
loop_
_entity.id
_entity.type
_entity.pdbx_description
1 polymer ?
#
loop_
_entity_poly.entity_id
_entity_poly.type
_entity_poly.pdbx_seq_one_letter_code
_entity_poly.pdbx_strand_id
1 'polypeptide(L)'
;MLNPVLIFKTLHCSLQNHWKRVMCCLNYFPFIQVTKAYNYIHKYGYKSKLMAAAVRNKQDLFSLLGVDYIIAPLKILHSLKESVISPEEKYTFVRRLTPQSAAAFKFSEEEHVKWDQLRFASAIGPATEELLAAGLASYVNQTRRVEELFGKIWPPPNV
;
A
#
# COMPACT_ATOMS: atom_id res chain seq x y z
N MET A 1 -10.31 -10.63 19.56
CA MET A 1 -10.59 -9.36 18.84
C MET A 1 -9.53 -9.20 17.76
N LEU A 2 -9.86 -9.47 16.49
CA LEU A 2 -8.93 -9.21 15.38
C LEU A 2 -8.87 -7.69 15.17
N ASN A 3 -7.72 -7.08 15.42
CA ASN A 3 -7.52 -5.68 15.04
C ASN A 3 -7.53 -5.58 13.51
N PRO A 4 -8.33 -4.68 12.91
CA PRO A 4 -8.32 -4.49 11.47
C PRO A 4 -6.95 -3.92 11.04
N VAL A 5 -6.25 -4.68 10.21
CA VAL A 5 -4.98 -4.26 9.57
C VAL A 5 -5.34 -3.70 8.20
N LEU A 6 -5.05 -2.41 7.99
CA LEU A 6 -5.22 -1.79 6.68
C LEU A 6 -3.96 -2.03 5.86
N ILE A 7 -4.09 -2.83 4.80
CA ILE A 7 -3.00 -3.15 3.88
C ILE A 7 -3.11 -2.24 2.66
N PHE A 8 -2.17 -1.31 2.51
CA PHE A 8 -2.05 -0.52 1.28
C PHE A 8 -1.12 -1.25 0.32
N LYS A 9 -1.65 -1.70 -0.82
CA LYS A 9 -0.87 -2.35 -1.88
C LYS A 9 -0.75 -1.41 -3.06
N THR A 10 0.44 -0.83 -3.27
CA THR A 10 0.70 -0.04 -4.48
C THR A 10 1.19 -0.91 -5.64
N LEU A 11 0.36 -1.03 -6.67
CA LEU A 11 0.72 -1.66 -7.95
C LEU A 11 0.82 -0.60 -9.03
N HIS A 12 1.89 -0.69 -9.80
CA HIS A 12 2.15 0.10 -11.00
C HIS A 12 1.00 -0.09 -12.00
N CYS A 13 0.27 0.99 -12.26
CA CYS A 13 -0.66 1.08 -13.37
C CYS A 13 0.13 0.80 -14.66
N SER A 14 -0.29 -0.21 -15.42
CA SER A 14 0.43 -0.68 -16.60
C SER A 14 0.66 0.47 -17.57
N LEU A 15 1.94 0.84 -17.74
CA LEU A 15 2.43 1.73 -18.78
C LEU A 15 2.31 1.02 -20.12
N GLN A 16 1.12 1.04 -20.71
CA GLN A 16 0.95 0.78 -22.13
C GLN A 16 -0.05 1.79 -22.69
N ASN A 17 0.42 2.54 -23.69
CA ASN A 17 -0.28 3.56 -24.50
C ASN A 17 -0.07 5.01 -24.05
N HIS A 18 0.84 5.68 -24.77
CA HIS A 18 0.93 7.12 -25.09
C HIS A 18 0.91 8.21 -23.99
N TRP A 19 0.67 7.89 -22.71
CA TRP A 19 0.52 8.89 -21.63
C TRP A 19 1.80 9.14 -20.81
N LYS A 20 2.98 8.74 -21.32
CA LYS A 20 4.30 8.99 -20.69
C LYS A 20 4.62 10.47 -20.44
N ARG A 21 3.87 11.43 -21.01
CA ARG A 21 4.08 12.88 -20.80
C ARG A 21 3.06 13.59 -19.91
N VAL A 22 1.90 12.99 -19.64
CA VAL A 22 0.82 13.67 -18.89
C VAL A 22 0.58 13.05 -17.50
N MET A 23 1.14 11.85 -17.23
CA MET A 23 1.15 11.22 -15.90
C MET A 23 2.04 11.93 -14.86
N CYS A 24 2.54 13.13 -15.19
CA CYS A 24 3.25 14.06 -14.30
C CYS A 24 2.34 15.17 -13.73
N CYS A 25 1.08 15.25 -14.16
CA CYS A 25 0.17 16.28 -13.68
C CYS A 25 -0.55 15.81 -12.40
N LEU A 26 0.06 16.20 -11.27
CA LEU A 26 -0.52 16.36 -9.92
C LEU A 26 -0.49 15.12 -9.00
N ASN A 27 0.68 14.91 -8.38
CA ASN A 27 0.88 14.31 -7.05
C ASN A 27 0.25 12.92 -6.78
N TYR A 28 0.66 11.90 -7.54
CA TYR A 28 0.34 10.51 -7.24
C TYR A 28 1.58 9.69 -6.85
N PHE A 29 2.24 10.09 -5.75
CA PHE A 29 3.28 9.27 -5.13
C PHE A 29 2.64 8.32 -4.09
N PRO A 30 2.92 7.00 -4.12
CA PRO A 30 2.44 6.02 -3.14
C PRO A 30 2.61 6.49 -1.69
N PHE A 31 3.74 7.13 -1.44
CA PHE A 31 4.17 7.65 -0.15
C PHE A 31 3.19 8.68 0.43
N ILE A 32 2.62 9.56 -0.40
CA ILE A 32 1.74 10.65 0.07
C ILE A 32 0.45 10.06 0.63
N GLN A 33 -0.08 9.00 0.02
CA GLN A 33 -1.30 8.33 0.48
C GLN A 33 -1.08 7.64 1.83
N VAL A 34 0.02 6.89 1.96
CA VAL A 34 0.34 6.18 3.21
C VAL A 34 0.60 7.17 4.36
N THR A 35 1.27 8.28 4.07
CA THR A 35 1.52 9.37 5.04
C THR A 35 0.21 10.02 5.52
N LYS A 36 -0.69 10.35 4.59
CA LYS A 36 -2.00 10.91 4.95
C LYS A 36 -2.83 9.93 5.78
N ALA A 37 -2.87 8.66 5.40
CA ALA A 37 -3.58 7.62 6.15
C ALA A 37 -3.01 7.42 7.56
N TYR A 38 -1.67 7.39 7.69
CA TYR A 38 -0.99 7.32 8.99
C TYR A 38 -1.38 8.49 9.88
N ASN A 39 -1.30 9.72 9.35
CA ASN A 39 -1.67 10.92 10.09
C ASN A 39 -3.13 10.90 10.54
N TYR A 40 -4.03 10.39 9.69
CA TYR A 40 -5.46 10.28 10.01
C TYR A 40 -5.69 9.30 11.16
N ILE A 41 -5.10 8.11 11.09
CA ILE A 41 -5.25 7.08 12.13
C ILE A 41 -4.76 7.57 13.49
N HIS A 42 -3.57 8.17 13.53
CA HIS A 42 -2.94 8.60 14.78
C HIS A 42 -3.55 9.88 15.36
N LYS A 43 -4.07 10.79 14.52
CA LYS A 43 -4.71 12.02 15.01
C LYS A 43 -6.04 11.74 15.70
N TYR A 44 -6.86 10.85 15.13
CA TYR A 44 -8.18 10.50 15.68
C TYR A 44 -8.12 9.35 16.69
N GLY A 45 -6.92 8.83 17.00
CA GLY A 45 -6.74 7.80 18.03
C GLY A 45 -7.35 6.45 17.67
N TYR A 46 -7.47 6.12 16.39
CA TYR A 46 -7.97 4.82 15.97
C TYR A 46 -6.99 3.71 16.37
N LYS A 47 -7.51 2.55 16.77
CA LYS A 47 -6.71 1.37 17.17
C LYS A 47 -6.18 0.56 15.99
N SER A 48 -6.63 0.87 14.77
CA SER A 48 -6.23 0.20 13.54
C SER A 48 -4.73 0.37 13.32
N LYS A 49 -4.06 -0.71 12.91
CA LYS A 49 -2.63 -0.70 12.60
C LYS A 49 -2.41 -0.48 11.12
N LEU A 50 -1.53 0.45 10.76
CA LEU A 50 -1.21 0.75 9.36
C LEU A 50 -0.13 -0.22 8.87
N MET A 51 -0.42 -0.96 7.81
CA MET A 51 0.54 -1.86 7.19
C MET A 51 0.80 -1.45 5.74
N ALA A 52 2.02 -1.02 5.46
CA ALA A 52 2.43 -0.71 4.08
C ALA A 52 2.89 -1.99 3.38
N ALA A 53 2.32 -2.29 2.21
CA ALA A 53 2.68 -3.44 1.41
C ALA A 53 3.06 -3.04 -0.03
N ALA A 54 3.67 -3.98 -0.74
CA ALA A 54 4.18 -3.78 -2.11
C ALA A 54 5.27 -2.71 -2.23
N VAL A 55 6.22 -2.71 -1.29
CA VAL A 55 7.48 -1.95 -1.41
C VAL A 55 8.34 -2.60 -2.49
N ARG A 56 8.81 -1.79 -3.46
CA ARG A 56 9.60 -2.27 -4.61
C ARG A 56 11.06 -1.83 -4.54
N ASN A 57 11.32 -0.63 -4.04
CA ASN A 57 12.64 -0.03 -3.98
C ASN A 57 13.08 0.24 -2.53
N LYS A 58 14.40 0.29 -2.30
CA LYS A 58 14.96 0.73 -1.00
C LYS A 58 14.51 2.15 -0.64
N GLN A 59 14.43 3.03 -1.64
CA GLN A 59 14.01 4.42 -1.46
C GLN A 59 12.59 4.53 -0.87
N ASP A 60 11.65 3.75 -1.39
CA ASP A 60 10.26 3.74 -0.90
C ASP A 60 10.21 3.28 0.57
N LEU A 61 11.06 2.31 0.93
CA LEU A 61 11.17 1.86 2.31
C LEU A 61 11.67 2.97 3.24
N PHE A 62 12.73 3.69 2.84
CA PHE A 62 13.27 4.80 3.62
C PHE A 62 12.25 5.92 3.84
N SER A 63 11.40 6.18 2.84
CA SER A 63 10.31 7.14 2.98
C SER A 63 9.24 6.68 3.99
N LEU A 64 8.94 5.38 4.04
CA LEU A 64 7.92 4.79 4.91
C LEU A 64 8.40 4.50 6.34
N LEU A 65 9.64 4.88 6.70
CA LEU A 65 10.17 4.66 8.04
C LEU A 65 9.35 5.41 9.10
N GLY A 66 8.72 4.65 9.99
CA GLY A 66 7.87 5.14 11.07
C GLY A 66 6.43 4.62 11.04
N VAL A 67 6.03 3.90 9.99
CA VAL A 67 4.78 3.11 9.92
C VAL A 67 4.81 1.93 10.91
N ASP A 68 3.65 1.49 11.41
CA ASP A 68 3.55 0.35 12.35
C ASP A 68 4.15 -0.94 11.78
N TYR A 69 3.76 -1.31 10.56
CA TYR A 69 4.21 -2.54 9.91
C TYR A 69 4.54 -2.33 8.43
N ILE A 70 5.58 -3.01 7.95
CA ILE A 70 5.99 -2.97 6.54
C ILE A 70 6.15 -4.40 6.03
N ILE A 71 5.48 -4.73 4.92
CA ILE A 71 5.71 -5.96 4.16
C ILE A 71 6.68 -5.66 3.04
N ALA A 72 7.90 -6.19 3.17
CA ALA A 72 8.94 -6.09 2.15
C ALA A 72 9.29 -7.48 1.57
N PRO A 73 9.55 -7.59 0.26
CA PRO A 73 10.07 -8.81 -0.35
C PRO A 73 11.49 -9.12 0.15
N LEU A 74 11.83 -10.40 0.23
CA LEU A 74 13.13 -10.90 0.72
C LEU A 74 14.33 -10.27 0.02
N LYS A 75 14.21 -9.97 -1.28
CA LYS A 75 15.25 -9.32 -2.07
C LYS A 75 15.67 -7.98 -1.46
N ILE A 76 14.70 -7.16 -1.04
CA ILE A 76 14.98 -5.86 -0.43
C ILE A 76 15.58 -6.03 0.96
N LEU A 77 15.07 -6.98 1.75
CA LEU A 77 15.60 -7.27 3.09
C LEU A 77 17.07 -7.71 3.04
N HIS A 78 17.43 -8.55 2.07
CA HIS A 78 18.83 -8.95 1.85
C HIS A 78 19.69 -7.74 1.53
N SER A 79 19.25 -6.92 0.58
CA SER A 79 20.00 -5.74 0.17
C SER A 79 20.12 -4.67 1.26
N LEU A 80 19.25 -4.65 2.27
CA LEU A 80 19.38 -3.80 3.46
C LEU A 80 20.41 -4.33 4.45
N LYS A 81 20.51 -5.66 4.58
CA LYS A 81 21.50 -6.31 5.45
C LYS A 81 22.93 -6.06 4.95
N GLU A 82 23.13 -6.02 3.64
CA GLU A 82 24.44 -5.84 3.01
C GLU A 82 24.87 -4.37 2.92
N SER A 83 23.92 -3.42 2.93
CA SER A 83 24.24 -2.00 2.90
C SER A 83 24.77 -1.53 4.25
N VAL A 84 26.08 -1.32 4.34
CA VAL A 84 26.73 -0.59 5.44
C VAL A 84 26.50 0.90 5.20
N ILE A 85 25.80 1.56 6.12
CA ILE A 85 25.44 2.97 5.96
C ILE A 85 26.48 3.85 6.64
N SER A 86 27.16 4.67 5.86
CA SER A 86 27.91 5.82 6.37
C SER A 86 26.93 6.96 6.68
N PRO A 87 27.07 7.69 7.80
CA PRO A 87 26.15 8.76 8.21
C PRO A 87 26.03 9.95 7.25
N GLU A 88 26.82 9.97 6.16
CA GLU A 88 26.85 11.05 5.15
C GLU A 88 25.90 10.82 3.96
N GLU A 89 25.26 9.65 3.84
CA GLU A 89 24.35 9.37 2.72
C GLU A 89 22.97 10.01 2.89
N LYS A 90 22.47 10.62 1.80
CA LYS A 90 21.14 11.27 1.64
C LYS A 90 19.94 10.40 2.09
N TYR A 91 20.14 9.09 2.23
CA TYR A 91 19.15 8.10 2.67
C TYR A 91 19.57 7.45 3.99
N THR A 92 19.61 8.25 5.06
CA THR A 92 19.82 7.76 6.43
C THR A 92 18.53 7.16 7.02
N PHE A 93 18.63 6.27 8.02
CA PHE A 93 17.51 5.73 8.81
C PHE A 93 16.84 6.78 9.71
N VAL A 94 16.45 7.92 9.15
CA VAL A 94 15.69 8.95 9.86
C VAL A 94 14.22 8.58 9.79
N ARG A 95 13.62 8.37 10.96
CA ARG A 95 12.18 8.17 11.08
C ARG A 95 11.44 9.40 10.52
N ARG A 96 10.62 9.20 9.49
CA ARG A 96 9.87 10.27 8.82
C ARG A 96 8.46 10.42 9.38
N LEU A 97 7.86 9.32 9.84
CA LEU A 97 6.50 9.30 10.35
C LEU A 97 6.52 9.13 11.86
N THR A 98 6.02 10.13 12.58
CA THR A 98 5.94 10.13 14.05
C THR A 98 4.53 10.51 14.51
N PRO A 99 4.06 9.99 15.66
CA PRO A 99 2.75 10.37 16.19
C PRO A 99 2.65 11.86 16.53
N GLN A 100 3.76 12.51 16.87
CA GLN A 100 3.82 13.97 17.07
C GLN A 100 3.54 14.73 15.77
N SER A 101 4.12 14.29 14.64
CA SER A 101 3.84 14.89 13.33
C SER A 101 2.40 14.68 12.88
N ALA A 102 1.77 13.56 13.28
CA ALA A 102 0.38 13.26 12.98
C ALA A 102 -0.59 14.18 13.75
N ALA A 103 -0.30 14.49 15.02
CA ALA A 103 -1.13 15.38 15.83
C ALA A 103 -1.15 16.83 15.30
N ALA A 104 -0.03 17.29 14.73
CA ALA A 104 0.09 18.62 14.13
C ALA A 104 -0.57 18.74 12.75
N PHE A 105 -0.94 17.62 12.11
CA PHE A 105 -1.49 17.63 10.75
C PHE A 105 -2.92 18.19 10.74
N LYS A 106 -3.18 19.19 9.91
CA LYS A 106 -4.51 19.78 9.73
C LYS A 106 -5.22 19.10 8.55
N PHE A 107 -6.37 18.50 8.84
CA PHE A 107 -7.29 17.97 7.82
C PHE A 107 -8.36 19.03 7.54
N SER A 108 -8.82 19.14 6.29
CA SER A 108 -9.95 20.03 5.97
C SER A 108 -11.26 19.42 6.49
N GLU A 109 -12.30 20.23 6.67
CA GLU A 109 -13.62 19.73 7.10
C GLU A 109 -14.23 18.76 6.09
N GLU A 110 -13.89 18.91 4.80
CA GLU A 110 -14.28 18.02 3.71
C GLU A 110 -13.70 16.59 3.86
N GLU A 111 -12.51 16.46 4.46
CA GLU A 111 -11.87 15.16 4.72
C GLU A 111 -12.45 14.46 5.97
N HIS A 112 -13.19 15.19 6.81
CA HIS A 112 -13.82 14.67 8.03
C HIS A 112 -15.33 14.37 7.86
N VAL A 113 -15.78 14.21 6.62
CA VAL A 113 -17.18 13.90 6.32
C VAL A 113 -17.47 12.43 6.63
N LYS A 114 -18.67 12.16 7.18
CA LYS A 114 -19.18 10.79 7.31
C LYS A 114 -19.37 10.18 5.92
N TRP A 115 -18.68 9.07 5.67
CA TRP A 115 -18.74 8.36 4.40
C TRP A 115 -19.95 7.43 4.34
N ASP A 116 -20.79 7.64 3.32
CA ASP A 116 -21.84 6.71 2.90
C ASP A 116 -21.40 5.96 1.64
N GLN A 117 -21.97 4.78 1.37
CA GLN A 117 -21.56 3.93 0.23
C GLN A 117 -21.61 4.67 -1.11
N LEU A 118 -22.67 5.45 -1.36
CA LEU A 118 -22.83 6.23 -2.59
C LEU A 118 -21.75 7.31 -2.73
N ARG A 119 -21.47 8.03 -1.63
CA ARG A 119 -20.45 9.08 -1.60
C ARG A 119 -19.06 8.49 -1.82
N PHE A 120 -18.79 7.34 -1.21
CA PHE A 120 -17.54 6.61 -1.41
C PHE A 120 -17.39 6.14 -2.86
N ALA A 121 -18.43 5.54 -3.45
CA ALA A 121 -18.40 5.11 -4.85
C ALA A 121 -18.15 6.28 -5.81
N SER A 122 -18.74 7.45 -5.55
CA SER A 122 -18.50 8.65 -6.37
C SER A 122 -17.13 9.31 -6.14
N ALA A 123 -16.51 9.09 -4.98
CA ALA A 123 -15.22 9.68 -4.62
C ALA A 123 -14.03 8.79 -4.98
N ILE A 124 -14.26 7.51 -5.29
CA ILE A 124 -13.22 6.62 -5.82
C ILE A 124 -12.73 7.17 -7.15
N GLY A 125 -11.43 7.45 -7.24
CA GLY A 125 -10.80 7.87 -8.48
C GLY A 125 -10.67 6.70 -9.48
N PRO A 126 -10.63 6.99 -10.79
CA PRO A 126 -10.57 5.95 -11.83
C PRO A 126 -9.35 5.02 -11.67
N ALA A 127 -8.20 5.57 -11.24
CA ALA A 127 -7.00 4.78 -10.97
C ALA A 127 -7.19 3.78 -9.82
N THR A 128 -7.95 4.14 -8.78
CA THR A 128 -8.24 3.25 -7.66
C THR A 128 -9.19 2.14 -8.07
N GLU A 129 -10.20 2.46 -8.88
CA GLU A 129 -11.14 1.48 -9.42
C GLU A 129 -10.44 0.44 -10.30
N GLU A 130 -9.63 0.89 -11.27
CA GLU A 130 -8.88 -0.01 -12.16
C GLU A 130 -7.91 -0.91 -11.39
N LEU A 131 -7.15 -0.35 -10.44
CA LEU A 131 -6.19 -1.13 -9.65
C LEU A 131 -6.89 -2.14 -8.73
N LEU A 132 -8.03 -1.76 -8.14
CA LEU A 132 -8.83 -2.65 -7.31
C LEU A 132 -9.43 -3.78 -8.15
N ALA A 133 -10.03 -3.45 -9.31
CA ALA A 133 -10.61 -4.41 -10.23
C ALA A 133 -9.56 -5.40 -10.75
N ALA A 134 -8.40 -4.90 -11.20
CA ALA A 134 -7.29 -5.73 -11.65
C ALA A 134 -6.74 -6.63 -10.53
N GLY A 135 -6.65 -6.11 -9.31
CA GLY A 135 -6.24 -6.87 -8.12
C GLY A 135 -7.19 -8.03 -7.83
N LEU A 136 -8.50 -7.77 -7.80
CA LEU A 136 -9.53 -8.78 -7.57
C LEU A 136 -9.55 -9.83 -8.68
N ALA A 137 -9.51 -9.42 -9.94
CA ALA A 137 -9.45 -10.33 -11.08
C ALA A 137 -8.24 -11.27 -11.01
N SER A 138 -7.08 -10.75 -10.59
CA SER A 138 -5.87 -11.55 -10.38
C SER A 138 -6.05 -12.60 -9.27
N TYR A 139 -6.64 -12.22 -8.13
CA TYR A 139 -6.93 -13.17 -7.06
C TYR A 139 -7.91 -14.26 -7.49
N VAL A 140 -8.99 -13.90 -8.20
CA VAL A 140 -9.94 -14.87 -8.75
C VAL A 140 -9.24 -15.85 -9.70
N ASN A 141 -8.36 -15.36 -10.58
CA ASN A 141 -7.60 -16.21 -11.49
C ASN A 141 -6.63 -17.14 -10.75
N GLN A 142 -5.98 -16.64 -9.68
CA GLN A 142 -5.11 -17.47 -8.84
C GLN A 142 -5.89 -18.58 -8.14
N THR A 143 -7.08 -18.28 -7.59
CA THR A 143 -7.95 -19.28 -6.98
C THR A 143 -8.37 -20.35 -7.97
N ARG A 144 -8.83 -19.97 -9.17
CA ARG A 144 -9.22 -20.94 -10.22
C ARG A 144 -8.08 -21.89 -10.59
N ARG A 145 -6.85 -21.36 -10.75
CA ARG A 145 -5.67 -22.18 -11.05
C ARG A 145 -5.37 -23.19 -9.94
N VAL A 146 -5.57 -22.79 -8.68
CA VAL A 146 -5.38 -23.67 -7.53
C VAL A 146 -6.46 -24.75 -7.49
N GLU A 147 -7.71 -24.41 -7.78
CA GLU A 147 -8.81 -25.38 -7.89
C GLU A 147 -8.58 -26.40 -9.00
N GLU A 148 -8.11 -25.97 -10.18
CA GLU A 148 -7.73 -26.88 -11.27
C GLU A 148 -6.58 -27.82 -10.90
N LEU A 149 -5.60 -27.34 -10.13
CA LEU A 149 -4.51 -28.18 -9.62
C LEU A 149 -5.04 -29.21 -8.63
N PHE A 150 -5.95 -28.81 -7.73
CA PHE A 150 -6.57 -29.74 -6.80
C PHE A 150 -7.44 -30.79 -7.51
N GLY A 151 -8.18 -30.41 -8.55
CA GLY A 151 -8.97 -31.36 -9.36
C GLY A 151 -8.15 -32.40 -10.10
N LYS A 152 -6.85 -32.16 -10.32
CA LYS A 152 -5.91 -33.17 -10.89
C LYS A 152 -5.35 -34.11 -9.83
N ILE A 153 -5.21 -33.64 -8.60
CA ILE A 153 -4.67 -34.41 -7.48
C ILE A 153 -5.77 -35.27 -6.84
N TRP A 154 -7.02 -34.80 -6.89
CA TRP A 154 -8.17 -35.37 -6.20
C TRP A 154 -9.41 -35.34 -7.10
N PRO A 155 -10.20 -36.43 -7.24
CA PRO A 155 -10.13 -37.69 -6.49
C PRO A 155 -9.04 -38.65 -7.00
N PRO A 156 -8.43 -39.46 -6.10
CA PRO A 156 -7.44 -40.44 -6.51
C PRO A 156 -8.07 -41.49 -7.42
N PRO A 157 -7.31 -42.05 -8.38
CA PRO A 157 -7.83 -42.93 -9.45
C PRO A 157 -8.46 -44.24 -8.99
N ASN A 158 -8.45 -44.55 -7.68
CA ASN A 158 -8.93 -45.80 -7.10
C ASN A 158 -10.02 -45.58 -6.03
N VAL A 159 -10.94 -44.63 -6.22
CA VAL A 159 -12.23 -44.61 -5.49
C VAL A 159 -13.36 -44.89 -6.45
#